data_AF-A0A538C8V0-F1
#
_entry.id   AF-A0A538C8V0-F1
#
_cell.length_a   1.000
_cell.length_b   1.000
_cell.length_c   1.000
_cell.angle_alpha   90.00
_cell.angle_beta   90.00
_cell.angle_gamma   90.00
#
_symmetry.space_group_name_H-M   'P 1'
#
loop_
_entity.id
_entity.type
_entity.pdbx_description
1 polymer ?
#
loop_
_entity_poly.entity_id
_entity_poly.type
_entity_poly.pdbx_seq_one_letter_code
_entity_poly.pdbx_strand_id
1 'polypeptide(L)'
;MRAGRIGRQMGEMASQERKGRVRRAPTRPQQQPWPIDHYERQLHAEGFRLVAGVDEAGRGALAGPLVAAAVILPEPFDCDGLADSKLLSPAQRDDWFARIRAVAVSISVCRALPRRI
;
A
#
# COMPACT_ATOMS: atom_id res chain seq x y z
N MET A 1 -33.46 -59.22 -36.71
CA MET A 1 -32.67 -59.57 -37.92
C MET A 1 -31.97 -58.31 -38.42
N ARG A 2 -30.64 -58.38 -38.63
CA ARG A 2 -29.74 -57.62 -39.55
C ARG A 2 -29.97 -56.11 -39.75
N ALA A 3 -28.99 -55.23 -39.94
CA ALA A 3 -27.53 -55.19 -39.92
C ALA A 3 -27.16 -53.75 -40.36
N GLY A 4 -25.97 -53.24 -40.00
CA GLY A 4 -25.39 -52.03 -40.61
C GLY A 4 -24.48 -51.29 -39.64
N ARG A 5 -23.22 -51.71 -39.43
CA ARG A 5 -22.03 -51.36 -40.24
C ARG A 5 -21.69 -49.86 -40.13
N ILE A 6 -20.92 -49.48 -39.11
CA ILE A 6 -19.50 -49.05 -39.17
C ILE A 6 -19.24 -47.85 -40.10
N GLY A 7 -18.83 -46.74 -39.49
CA GLY A 7 -17.64 -46.02 -39.94
C GLY A 7 -17.79 -44.53 -40.24
N ARG A 8 -16.89 -43.76 -39.60
CA ARG A 8 -16.45 -42.40 -39.96
C ARG A 8 -17.51 -41.32 -39.65
N GLN A 9 -17.22 -40.27 -38.90
CA GLN A 9 -16.05 -39.42 -39.02
C GLN A 9 -15.76 -38.77 -37.67
N MET A 10 -14.54 -38.98 -37.17
CA MET A 10 -13.90 -38.01 -36.30
C MET A 10 -13.83 -36.68 -37.05
N GLY A 11 -14.39 -35.62 -36.49
CA GLY A 11 -14.45 -34.35 -37.20
C GLY A 11 -14.99 -33.16 -36.42
N GLU A 12 -15.12 -33.23 -35.10
CA GLU A 12 -15.42 -32.05 -34.27
C GLU A 12 -14.48 -32.05 -33.05
N MET A 13 -13.18 -32.11 -33.35
CA MET A 13 -12.17 -31.71 -32.40
C MET A 13 -12.10 -30.19 -32.34
N ALA A 14 -12.23 -29.69 -31.12
CA ALA A 14 -11.45 -28.57 -30.61
C ALA A 14 -11.80 -27.18 -31.18
N SER A 15 -12.96 -26.67 -30.82
CA SER A 15 -13.13 -25.21 -30.73
C SER A 15 -14.25 -24.90 -29.78
N GLN A 16 -13.94 -24.67 -28.50
CA GLN A 16 -14.58 -23.67 -27.62
C GLN A 16 -14.34 -24.03 -26.15
N GLU A 17 -13.10 -23.95 -25.68
CA GLU A 17 -12.84 -23.80 -24.23
C GLU A 17 -11.43 -23.25 -24.00
N ARG A 18 -11.17 -22.06 -24.53
CA ARG A 18 -10.07 -21.20 -24.08
C ARG A 18 -10.62 -19.81 -23.72
N LYS A 19 -11.69 -19.77 -22.91
CA LYS A 19 -12.00 -18.53 -22.19
C LYS A 19 -10.99 -18.40 -21.07
N GLY A 20 -10.09 -17.44 -21.24
CA GLY A 20 -8.89 -17.24 -20.45
C GLY A 20 -9.16 -17.39 -18.96
N ARG A 21 -8.41 -18.30 -18.35
CA ARG A 21 -8.11 -18.24 -16.92
C ARG A 21 -7.29 -16.97 -16.71
N VAL A 22 -7.98 -15.85 -16.53
CA VAL A 22 -7.39 -14.61 -16.00
C VAL A 22 -6.64 -15.05 -14.76
N ARG A 23 -5.30 -15.02 -14.82
CA ARG A 23 -4.47 -15.20 -13.64
C ARG A 23 -4.87 -14.06 -12.72
N ARG A 24 -5.75 -14.33 -11.75
CA ARG A 24 -5.99 -13.40 -10.65
C ARG A 24 -4.62 -13.09 -10.09
N ALA A 25 -4.20 -11.83 -10.18
CA ALA A 25 -3.01 -11.37 -9.48
C ALA A 25 -3.11 -11.86 -8.02
N PRO A 26 -1.99 -12.27 -7.39
CA PRO A 26 -2.05 -12.66 -5.99
C PRO A 26 -2.72 -11.52 -5.22
N THR A 27 -3.86 -11.82 -4.61
CA THR A 27 -4.56 -10.93 -3.69
C THR A 27 -3.52 -10.50 -2.67
N ARG A 28 -3.32 -9.18 -2.56
CA ARG A 28 -2.32 -8.55 -1.69
C ARG A 28 -2.33 -9.23 -0.32
N PRO A 29 -1.17 -9.63 0.24
CA PRO A 29 -1.14 -10.28 1.55
C PRO A 29 -1.78 -9.37 2.61
N GLN A 30 -2.36 -10.07 3.57
CA GLN A 30 -3.30 -9.66 4.61
C GLN A 30 -3.01 -8.30 5.29
N GLN A 31 -4.10 -7.64 5.68
CA GLN A 31 -4.15 -6.44 6.53
C GLN A 31 -3.16 -6.58 7.70
N GLN A 32 -2.37 -5.54 7.97
CA GLN A 32 -1.42 -5.56 9.07
C GLN A 32 -2.18 -5.83 10.39
N PRO A 33 -1.85 -6.90 11.14
CA PRO A 33 -2.60 -7.28 12.33
C PRO A 33 -2.27 -6.42 13.56
N TRP A 34 -1.34 -5.47 13.42
CA TRP A 34 -0.81 -4.67 14.50
C TRP A 34 -1.29 -3.22 14.39
N PRO A 35 -1.44 -2.51 15.53
CA PRO A 35 -1.64 -1.07 15.55
C PRO A 35 -0.58 -0.33 14.72
N ILE A 36 -0.94 0.83 14.16
CA ILE A 36 -0.04 1.62 13.28
C ILE A 36 1.25 2.08 13.99
N ASP A 37 1.21 2.20 15.31
CA ASP A 37 2.32 2.61 16.18
C ASP A 37 3.08 1.42 16.79
N HIS A 38 2.88 0.19 16.29
CA HIS A 38 3.49 -1.03 16.84
C HIS A 38 5.00 -0.94 17.05
N TYR A 39 5.74 -0.51 16.01
CA TYR A 39 7.20 -0.40 16.07
C TYR A 39 7.65 0.78 16.94
N GLU A 40 6.89 1.88 16.95
CA GLU A 40 7.16 3.04 17.81
C GLU A 40 7.07 2.64 19.29
N ARG A 41 6.02 1.91 19.67
CA ARG A 41 5.87 1.35 21.03
C ARG A 41 7.00 0.41 21.43
N GLN A 42 7.48 -0.42 20.50
CA GLN A 42 8.61 -1.32 20.77
C GLN A 42 9.89 -0.52 21.05
N LEU A 43 10.19 0.50 20.24
CA LEU A 43 11.37 1.35 20.44
C LEU A 43 11.28 2.15 21.74
N HIS A 44 10.10 2.65 22.11
CA HIS A 44 9.90 3.29 23.40
C HIS A 44 10.12 2.32 24.57
N ALA A 45 9.64 1.08 24.48
CA ALA A 45 9.89 0.04 25.48
C ALA A 45 11.38 -0.32 25.62
N GLU A 46 12.16 -0.18 24.54
CA GLU A 46 13.63 -0.32 24.55
C GLU A 46 14.36 0.91 25.12
N GLY A 47 13.64 1.99 25.44
CA GLY A 47 14.18 3.21 26.06
C GLY A 47 14.54 4.33 25.07
N PHE A 48 14.22 4.19 23.78
CA PHE A 48 14.37 5.28 22.82
C PHE A 48 13.29 6.34 23.07
N ARG A 49 13.71 7.58 23.36
CA ARG A 49 12.79 8.68 23.68
C ARG A 49 12.34 9.51 22.48
N LEU A 50 13.11 9.46 21.39
CA LEU A 50 12.84 10.22 20.17
C LEU A 50 12.85 9.24 19.00
N VAL A 51 11.66 8.88 18.52
CA VAL A 51 11.46 7.96 17.39
C VAL A 51 10.95 8.79 16.22
N ALA A 52 11.61 8.66 15.06
CA ALA A 52 11.21 9.37 13.85
C ALA A 52 10.55 8.39 12.87
N GLY A 53 9.29 8.64 12.52
CA GLY A 53 8.64 8.01 11.37
C GLY A 53 9.09 8.68 10.08
N VAL A 54 9.39 7.88 9.04
CA VAL A 54 9.85 8.38 7.73
C VAL A 54 8.98 7.79 6.63
N ASP A 55 8.53 8.64 5.70
CA ASP A 55 7.78 8.21 4.51
C ASP A 55 8.07 9.14 3.31
N GLU A 56 7.84 8.62 2.09
CA GLU A 56 8.04 9.34 0.84
C GLU A 56 6.80 9.37 -0.07
N ALA A 57 6.69 10.45 -0.83
CA ALA A 57 5.68 10.63 -1.86
C ALA A 57 6.34 11.07 -3.18
N GLY A 58 5.90 10.48 -4.29
CA GLY A 58 6.32 10.88 -5.64
C GLY A 58 7.22 9.89 -6.38
N ARG A 59 7.57 8.73 -5.80
CA ARG A 59 8.45 7.72 -6.44
C ARG A 59 7.95 7.22 -7.81
N GLY A 60 6.64 7.27 -8.07
CA GLY A 60 6.04 6.83 -9.34
C GLY A 60 5.48 7.96 -10.22
N ALA A 61 5.71 9.22 -9.85
CA ALA A 61 5.20 10.35 -10.62
C ALA A 61 6.06 10.59 -11.88
N LEU A 62 5.42 10.88 -13.02
CA LEU A 62 6.13 11.24 -14.27
C LEU A 62 6.73 12.64 -14.23
N ALA A 63 6.28 13.49 -13.31
CA ALA A 63 6.75 14.85 -13.14
C ALA A 63 6.67 15.26 -11.67
N GLY A 64 7.50 16.24 -11.29
CA GLY A 64 7.60 16.74 -9.93
C GLY A 64 8.67 16.02 -9.09
N PRO A 65 8.99 16.56 -7.91
CA PRO A 65 10.03 16.01 -7.05
C PRO A 65 9.56 14.75 -6.31
N LEU A 66 10.53 13.93 -5.90
CA LEU A 66 10.34 13.00 -4.79
C LEU A 66 10.47 13.79 -3.48
N VAL A 67 9.48 13.65 -2.61
CA VAL A 67 9.45 14.31 -1.30
C VAL A 67 9.52 13.24 -0.22
N ALA A 68 10.42 13.41 0.75
CA ALA A 68 10.49 12.57 1.93
C ALA A 68 10.31 13.44 3.19
N ALA A 69 9.63 12.91 4.19
CA ALA A 69 9.43 13.57 5.47
C ALA A 69 9.90 12.67 6.63
N ALA A 70 10.45 13.29 7.67
CA ALA A 70 10.72 12.66 8.95
C ALA A 70 9.96 13.41 10.04
N VAL A 71 9.20 12.70 10.85
CA VAL A 71 8.32 13.27 11.90
C VAL A 71 8.60 12.55 13.21
N ILE A 72 8.87 13.31 14.26
CA ILE A 72 8.92 12.82 15.64
C ILE A 72 7.64 13.28 16.34
N LEU A 73 6.83 12.32 16.76
CA LEU A 73 5.59 12.57 17.51
C LEU A 73 5.87 12.54 19.03
N PRO A 74 5.06 13.22 19.85
CA PRO A 74 5.16 13.12 21.30
C PRO A 74 4.65 11.75 21.79
N GLU A 75 5.16 11.27 22.92
CA GLU A 75 4.61 10.08 23.58
C GLU A 75 3.83 10.52 24.84
N PRO A 76 2.52 10.19 24.98
CA PRO A 76 1.69 9.45 24.04
C PRO A 76 1.16 10.34 22.89
N PHE A 77 0.93 9.73 21.74
CA PHE A 77 0.20 10.33 20.63
C PHE A 77 -0.96 9.41 20.21
N ASP A 78 -2.13 9.99 20.04
CA ASP A 78 -3.33 9.25 19.64
C ASP A 78 -3.36 9.06 18.11
N CYS A 79 -3.10 7.82 17.69
CA CYS A 79 -3.12 7.40 16.30
C CYS A 79 -4.50 6.86 15.86
N ASP A 80 -5.54 6.92 16.68
CA ASP A 80 -6.84 6.35 16.32
C ASP A 80 -7.43 7.05 15.08
N GLY A 81 -7.71 6.25 14.05
CA GLY A 81 -8.18 6.75 12.76
C GLY A 81 -7.08 7.28 11.83
N LEU A 82 -5.80 7.24 12.25
CA LEU A 82 -4.67 7.43 11.36
C LEU A 82 -4.40 6.11 10.62
N ALA A 83 -4.44 6.17 9.30
CA ALA A 83 -4.24 5.02 8.42
C ALA A 83 -3.27 5.39 7.29
N ASP A 84 -2.84 4.40 6.50
CA ASP A 84 -2.10 4.65 5.24
C ASP A 84 -2.82 5.74 4.44
N SER A 85 -2.08 6.73 3.96
CA SER A 85 -2.58 7.93 3.29
C SER A 85 -3.44 7.65 2.04
N LYS A 86 -3.44 6.41 1.53
CA LYS A 86 -4.28 5.93 0.44
C LYS A 86 -5.68 5.51 0.88
N LEU A 87 -5.92 5.35 2.17
CA LEU A 87 -7.23 5.05 2.77
C LEU A 87 -7.94 6.31 3.29
N LEU A 88 -7.22 7.42 3.41
CA LEU A 88 -7.76 8.71 3.84
C LEU A 88 -8.22 9.56 2.65
N SER A 89 -9.36 10.21 2.79
CA SER A 89 -9.80 11.27 1.88
C SER A 89 -8.87 12.49 1.96
N PRO A 90 -8.84 13.37 0.93
CA PRO A 90 -8.06 14.59 0.98
C PRO A 90 -8.31 15.45 2.22
N ALA A 91 -9.58 15.64 2.60
CA ALA A 91 -9.95 16.40 3.80
C ALA A 91 -9.40 15.76 5.09
N GLN A 92 -9.53 14.44 5.24
CA GLN A 92 -8.96 13.74 6.40
C GLN A 92 -7.44 13.88 6.47
N ARG A 93 -6.74 13.92 5.33
CA ARG A 93 -5.28 14.14 5.31
C ARG A 93 -4.92 15.56 5.75
N ASP A 94 -5.69 16.56 5.35
CA ASP A 94 -5.47 17.95 5.77
C ASP A 94 -5.71 18.11 7.28
N ASP A 95 -6.75 17.46 7.82
CA ASP A 95 -7.03 17.43 9.26
C ASP A 95 -5.88 16.75 10.04
N TRP A 96 -5.42 15.59 9.58
CA TRP A 96 -4.29 14.90 10.19
C TRP A 96 -3.00 15.69 10.08
N PHE A 97 -2.74 16.34 8.93
CA PHE A 97 -1.60 17.22 8.75
C PHE A 97 -1.61 18.36 9.77
N ALA A 98 -2.76 19.02 9.98
CA ALA A 98 -2.90 20.07 10.98
C ALA A 98 -2.66 19.55 12.40
N ARG A 99 -3.23 18.39 12.76
CA ARG A 99 -3.04 17.75 14.07
C ARG A 99 -1.58 17.40 14.33
N ILE A 100 -0.96 16.67 13.41
CA ILE A 100 0.45 16.25 13.52
C ILE A 100 1.34 17.48 13.64
N ARG A 101 1.16 18.48 12.77
CA ARG A 101 1.99 19.69 12.78
C ARG A 101 1.86 20.50 14.08
N ALA A 102 0.71 20.45 14.74
CA ALA A 102 0.49 21.18 15.99
C ALA A 102 1.22 20.54 17.19
N VAL A 103 1.43 19.22 17.18
CA VAL A 103 1.96 18.49 18.35
C VAL A 103 3.31 17.83 18.13
N ALA A 104 3.76 17.68 16.88
CA ALA A 104 5.04 17.05 16.58
C ALA A 104 6.21 17.74 17.29
N VAL A 105 7.09 16.94 17.88
CA VAL A 105 8.33 17.41 18.52
C VAL A 105 9.27 18.00 17.48
N SER A 106 9.35 17.37 16.31
CA SER A 106 10.14 17.86 15.19
C SER A 106 9.63 17.32 13.86
N ILE A 107 9.75 18.13 12.81
CA ILE A 107 9.39 17.78 11.43
C ILE A 107 10.50 18.26 10.52
N SER A 108 10.95 17.37 9.62
CA SER A 108 11.85 17.71 8.53
C SER A 108 11.30 17.20 7.21
N VAL A 109 11.45 17.99 6.15
CA VAL A 109 10.99 17.65 4.80
C VAL A 109 12.12 17.91 3.82
N CYS A 110 12.42 16.91 2.99
CA CYS A 110 13.42 16.99 1.93
C CYS A 110 12.77 16.77 0.57
N ARG A 111 13.33 17.41 -0.47
CA ARG A 111 12.88 17.28 -1.86
C ARG A 111 14.05 16.94 -2.76
N ALA A 112 13.96 15.81 -3.46
CA ALA A 112 14.83 15.50 -4.58
C ALA A 112 14.12 15.95 -5.87
N LEU A 113 14.73 16.93 -6.57
CA LEU A 113 14.21 17.41 -7.85
C LEU A 113 14.39 16.34 -8.93
N PRO A 114 13.58 16.32 -10.02
CA PRO A 114 13.70 15.34 -11.10
C PRO A 114 15.12 15.14 -11.64
N ARG A 115 15.92 16.22 -11.71
CA ARG A 115 17.33 16.16 -12.13
C ARG A 115 18.28 15.41 -11.18
N ARG A 116 17.80 14.96 -10.03
CA ARG A 116 18.55 14.26 -8.97
C ARG A 116 18.00 12.84 -8.69
N ILE A 117 17.03 12.38 -9.48
CA ILE A 117 16.36 11.07 -9.37
C ILE A 117 16.66 10.31 -10.66
#